data_AF-A0A0A0A1Z6-F1
#
_entry.id   AF-A0A0A0A1Z6-F1
#
_cell.length_a   1.000
_cell.length_b   1.000
_cell.length_c   1.000
_cell.angle_alpha   90.00
_cell.angle_beta   90.00
_cell.angle_gamma   90.00
#
_symmetry.space_group_name_H-M   'P 1'
#
loop_
_entity.id
_entity.type
_entity.pdbx_description
1 polymer ?
#
loop_
_entity_poly.entity_id
_entity_poly.type
_entity_poly.pdbx_seq_one_letter_code
_entity_poly.pdbx_strand_id
1 'polypeptide(L)' 'PECGKNFTQKHHLLEHQRAHTGERPYPCTECTKCFRYKQSLKYHLR' A
#
# COMPACT_ATOMS: atom_id res chain seq x y z
N PRO A 1 -12.75 3.53 -10.70
CA PRO A 1 -12.68 4.07 -9.33
C PRO A 1 -12.65 5.61 -9.35
N GLU A 2 -13.82 6.22 -9.48
CA GLU A 2 -14.02 7.67 -9.47
C GLU A 2 -14.20 8.15 -8.01
N CYS A 3 -13.10 8.19 -7.24
CA CYS A 3 -13.15 8.60 -5.83
C CYS A 3 -12.90 10.10 -5.61
N GLY A 4 -12.84 10.91 -6.70
CA GLY A 4 -12.65 12.36 -6.63
C GLY A 4 -11.30 12.84 -6.08
N LYS A 5 -10.39 11.93 -5.71
CA LYS A 5 -9.08 12.29 -5.13
C LYS A 5 -8.08 12.65 -6.23
N ASN A 6 -7.52 13.85 -6.12
CA ASN A 6 -6.40 14.30 -6.94
C ASN A 6 -5.09 14.19 -6.15
N PHE A 7 -4.05 13.71 -6.82
CA PHE A 7 -2.71 13.56 -6.26
C PHE A 7 -1.72 14.35 -7.11
N THR A 8 -0.95 15.22 -6.47
CA THR A 8 0.10 16.00 -7.15
C THR A 8 1.27 15.14 -7.60
N GLN A 9 1.47 13.97 -6.98
CA GLN A 9 2.60 13.09 -7.25
C GLN A 9 2.12 11.71 -7.71
N LYS A 10 2.73 11.20 -8.78
CA LYS A 10 2.40 9.89 -9.37
C LYS A 10 2.51 8.75 -8.36
N HIS A 11 3.52 8.78 -7.50
CA HIS A 11 3.71 7.69 -6.52
C HIS A 11 2.56 7.63 -5.50
N HIS A 12 1.99 8.77 -5.07
CA HIS A 12 0.80 8.81 -4.23
C HIS A 12 -0.44 8.28 -4.96
N LEU A 13 -0.60 8.60 -6.26
CA LEU A 13 -1.69 8.04 -7.08
C LEU A 13 -1.58 6.52 -7.18
N LEU A 14 -0.39 5.98 -7.48
CA LEU A 14 -0.17 4.54 -7.57
C LEU A 14 -0.41 3.85 -6.22
N GLU A 15 0.07 4.46 -5.14
CA GLU A 15 -0.19 3.98 -3.79
C GLU A 15 -1.70 3.94 -3.50
N HIS A 16 -2.42 5.00 -3.86
CA HIS A 16 -3.86 5.09 -3.70
C HIS A 16 -4.60 4.04 -4.54
N GLN A 17 -4.14 3.73 -5.75
CA GLN A 17 -4.76 2.71 -6.60
C GLN A 17 -4.71 1.31 -5.94
N ARG A 18 -3.66 1.00 -5.18
CA ARG A 18 -3.61 -0.24 -4.36
C ARG A 18 -4.73 -0.33 -3.33
N ALA A 19 -5.36 0.81 -2.99
CA ALA A 19 -6.53 0.83 -2.14
C ALA A 19 -7.77 0.25 -2.81
N HIS A 20 -7.91 0.45 -4.11
CA HIS A 20 -9.01 -0.07 -4.91
C HIS A 20 -8.75 -1.51 -5.37
N THR A 21 -7.52 -1.83 -5.77
CA THR A 21 -7.17 -3.20 -6.23
C THR A 21 -7.00 -4.19 -5.09
N GLY A 22 -6.78 -3.69 -3.87
CA GLY A 22 -6.47 -4.54 -2.73
C GLY A 22 -5.05 -5.10 -2.75
N GLU A 23 -4.20 -4.67 -3.67
CA GLU A 23 -2.81 -5.12 -3.77
C GLU A 23 -2.02 -4.86 -2.49
N ARG A 24 -1.25 -5.88 -2.09
CA ARG A 24 -0.38 -5.86 -0.92
C ARG A 24 0.99 -6.41 -1.30
N PRO A 25 1.82 -5.60 -1.98
CA PRO A 25 3.08 -6.06 -2.55
C PRO A 25 4.19 -6.28 -1.53
N TYR A 26 3.96 -5.98 -0.24
CA TYR A 26 4.98 -6.09 0.81
C TYR A 26 4.66 -7.27 1.73
N PRO A 27 5.15 -8.49 1.43
CA PRO A 27 5.01 -9.64 2.32
C PRO A 27 5.92 -9.49 3.55
N CYS A 28 5.44 -9.96 4.70
CA CYS A 28 6.27 -10.18 5.88
C CYS A 28 7.11 -11.44 5.71
N THR A 29 8.35 -11.43 6.22
CA THR A 29 9.22 -12.61 6.24
C THR A 29 8.92 -13.54 7.40
N GLU A 30 8.45 -12.99 8.52
CA GLU A 30 8.19 -13.74 9.76
C GLU A 30 6.76 -14.31 9.86
N CYS A 31 5.85 -13.87 8.98
CA CYS A 31 4.48 -14.37 8.94
C CYS A 31 3.85 -14.23 7.55
N THR A 32 2.65 -14.79 7.37
CA THR A 32 1.92 -14.79 6.09
C THR A 32 1.21 -13.47 5.77
N LYS A 33 1.41 -12.41 6.57
CA LYS A 33 0.75 -11.12 6.37
C LYS A 33 1.43 -10.34 5.26
N CYS A 34 0.62 -9.80 4.35
CA CYS A 34 1.06 -8.84 3.34
C CYS A 34 0.52 -7.43 3.66
N PHE A 35 1.32 -6.41 3.36
CA PHE A 35 1.01 -5.01 3.61
C PHE A 35 0.91 -4.22 2.31
N ARG A 36 0.06 -3.20 2.33
CA ARG A 36 -0.11 -2.27 1.19
C ARG A 36 1.05 -1.28 1.07
N TYR A 37 1.66 -0.92 2.20
CA TYR A 37 2.72 0.10 2.31
C TYR A 37 3.96 -0.46 3.01
N LYS A 38 5.15 -0.03 2.56
CA LYS A 38 6.44 -0.43 3.16
C LYS A 38 6.56 0.02 4.61
N GLN A 39 6.04 1.20 4.95
CA GLN A 39 6.03 1.70 6.33
C GLN A 39 5.23 0.79 7.26
N SER A 40 4.08 0.28 6.80
CA SER A 40 3.26 -0.64 7.59
C SER A 40 3.99 -1.95 7.87
N LEU A 41 4.70 -2.50 6.87
CA LEU A 41 5.58 -3.66 7.10
C LEU A 41 6.71 -3.32 8.09
N LYS A 42 7.34 -2.15 7.94
CA LYS A 42 8.42 -1.72 8.85
C LYS A 42 7.95 -1.60 10.31
N TYR A 43 6.76 -1.05 10.55
CA TYR A 43 6.17 -0.99 11.89
C TYR A 43 5.75 -2.36 12.42
N HIS A 44 5.36 -3.26 11.52
CA HIS A 44 5.00 -4.63 11.90
C HIS A 44 6.22 -5.46 12.32
N LEU A 45 7.38 -5.24 11.68
CA LEU A 45 8.64 -5.94 11.96
C LEU A 45 9.42 -5.35 13.14
N ARG A 46 9.00 -4.19 13.66
CA ARG A 46 9.63 -3.54 14.81
C ARG A 46 8.98 -4.02 16.10
#